data_AF-A0A8C2IKI7-F1
#
_entry.id   AF-A0A8C2IKI7-F1
#
_cell.length_a   1.000
_cell.length_b   1.000
_cell.length_c   1.000
_cell.angle_alpha   90.00
_cell.angle_beta   90.00
_cell.angle_gamma   90.00
#
_symmetry.space_group_name_H-M   'P 1'
#
loop_
_entity.id
_entity.type
_entity.pdbx_description
1 polymer ?
#
loop_
_entity_poly.entity_id
_entity_poly.type
_entity_poly.pdbx_seq_one_letter_code
_entity_poly.pdbx_strand_id
1 'polypeptide(L)'
;MLTASLSIWGWGGLGVVLFLITFGPFAIFYLAFYILCFIGGGFVVLLLFGKINSEKHLERCEHSYLPSTQAAILKVLEEMKSESKPIKIDRRLTGSSIIDEPLQQVIQFALRDYIQYWYYTLSDDETFLLEIRQTVQNALVEFSTRSKEVDWQPYFTTRLVDDFATHLRVFRKAQERLNEREDPKQRDAPDELLDSFFEAEVEMERKICRDVVCTSRKDEEGYLRDLCEVLLYLLLPPGDFHSKNMRYFLREVLARGVLLPLINQLSDPDYINQFIIWMIRDSSCNYEAFLNILKLTDKVAELEAVKDKVLEELQYLRSLDTGGDDINFIKNQINSLLFVKKVCETRIQRLQSGKEVDALKLAANFGKLCVIPLEHILVHNIALQFFMDYMQPMGGQAILFFWLTVEGYRVTAQQQLEVLQSSQRDGKKQSSQTTKGLLRAAALGVYDQYLSEKASPRVEVDEASVTRLAQKLNKEDPTPEIFDEIQKKVYDMMLRDERFYPSFKQHPLYVRMLAELDMLKEPSYMGSDHGDGGECDCFK
;
A
#
# COMPACT_ATOMS: atom_id res chain seq x y z
N MET A 1 -107.27 -7.77 -30.02
CA MET A 1 -106.04 -8.55 -29.76
C MET A 1 -106.01 -8.93 -28.30
N LEU A 2 -106.09 -10.22 -27.99
CA LEU A 2 -105.72 -10.79 -26.68
C LEU A 2 -104.91 -12.06 -26.98
N THR A 3 -103.62 -11.86 -27.21
CA THR A 3 -102.62 -12.92 -27.32
C THR A 3 -102.38 -13.48 -25.92
N ALA A 4 -102.97 -14.64 -25.61
CA ALA A 4 -102.68 -15.36 -24.39
C ALA A 4 -101.26 -15.99 -24.51
N SER A 5 -100.26 -15.32 -23.94
CA SER A 5 -98.92 -15.89 -23.78
C SER A 5 -98.97 -16.96 -22.70
N LEU A 6 -99.06 -18.23 -23.09
CA LEU A 6 -98.87 -19.35 -22.16
C LEU A 6 -97.42 -19.33 -21.65
N SER A 7 -97.24 -19.16 -20.35
CA SER A 7 -95.94 -19.19 -19.66
C SER A 7 -95.19 -20.50 -19.96
N ILE A 8 -93.86 -20.46 -20.03
CA ILE A 8 -92.96 -21.63 -20.18
C ILE A 8 -93.29 -22.73 -19.16
N TRP A 9 -93.73 -22.33 -17.96
CA TRP A 9 -94.18 -23.24 -16.90
C TRP A 9 -95.48 -23.98 -17.25
N GLY A 10 -96.37 -23.37 -18.05
CA GLY A 10 -97.59 -24.00 -18.55
C GLY A 10 -97.31 -25.09 -19.58
N TRP A 11 -96.37 -24.85 -20.50
CA TRP A 11 -95.92 -25.86 -21.46
C TRP A 11 -95.15 -27.00 -20.78
N GLY A 12 -94.31 -26.68 -19.79
CA GLY A 12 -93.64 -27.69 -18.97
C GLY A 12 -94.63 -28.57 -18.18
N GLY A 13 -95.64 -27.96 -17.56
CA GLY A 13 -96.70 -28.69 -16.84
C GLY A 13 -97.54 -29.58 -17.75
N LEU A 14 -97.94 -29.10 -18.93
CA LEU A 14 -98.65 -29.89 -19.94
C LEU A 14 -97.83 -31.11 -20.39
N GLY A 15 -96.51 -30.92 -20.60
CA GLY A 15 -95.59 -31.99 -20.96
C GLY A 15 -95.49 -33.07 -19.88
N VAL A 16 -95.41 -32.69 -18.60
CA VAL A 16 -95.37 -33.64 -17.47
C VAL A 16 -96.67 -34.44 -17.35
N VAL A 17 -97.83 -33.79 -17.51
CA VAL A 17 -99.13 -34.47 -17.45
C VAL A 17 -99.31 -35.44 -18.61
N LEU A 18 -99.00 -35.02 -19.84
CA LEU A 18 -99.06 -35.89 -21.02
C LEU A 18 -98.12 -37.10 -20.86
N PHE A 19 -96.90 -36.88 -20.36
CA PHE A 19 -95.91 -37.93 -20.11
C PHE A 19 -96.39 -38.95 -19.06
N LEU A 20 -96.99 -38.48 -17.95
CA LEU A 20 -97.56 -39.36 -16.93
C LEU A 20 -98.76 -40.17 -17.43
N ILE A 21 -99.57 -39.62 -18.33
CA ILE A 21 -100.71 -40.33 -18.94
C ILE A 21 -100.22 -41.39 -19.95
N THR A 22 -99.21 -41.08 -20.76
CA THR A 22 -98.71 -42.02 -21.79
C THR A 22 -97.87 -43.15 -21.22
N PHE A 23 -97.03 -42.87 -20.22
CA PHE A 23 -96.07 -43.84 -19.69
C PHE A 23 -96.39 -44.34 -18.27
N GLY A 24 -97.44 -43.81 -17.65
CA GLY A 24 -97.89 -44.17 -16.31
C GLY A 24 -97.09 -43.52 -15.17
N PRO A 25 -97.55 -43.65 -13.90
CA PRO A 25 -96.90 -43.03 -12.74
C PRO A 25 -95.48 -43.57 -12.47
N PHE A 26 -95.15 -44.75 -13.00
CA PHE A 26 -93.83 -45.37 -12.85
C PHE A 26 -92.78 -44.85 -13.84
N ALA A 27 -93.18 -44.05 -14.84
CA ALA A 27 -92.27 -43.52 -15.86
C ALA A 27 -91.14 -42.65 -15.27
N ILE A 28 -91.42 -41.92 -14.19
CA ILE A 28 -90.43 -41.10 -13.49
C ILE A 28 -89.34 -41.98 -12.86
N PHE A 29 -89.71 -43.14 -12.29
CA PHE A 29 -88.75 -44.07 -11.69
C PHE A 29 -87.86 -44.72 -12.75
N TYR A 30 -88.42 -45.09 -13.91
CA TYR A 30 -87.62 -45.62 -15.02
C TYR A 30 -86.67 -44.55 -15.59
N LEU A 31 -87.14 -43.31 -15.76
CA LEU A 31 -86.30 -42.20 -16.21
C LEU A 31 -85.15 -41.94 -15.23
N ALA A 32 -85.44 -41.90 -13.92
CA ALA A 32 -84.42 -41.74 -12.88
C ALA A 32 -83.40 -42.89 -12.90
N PHE A 33 -83.85 -44.13 -13.09
CA PHE A 33 -82.97 -45.30 -13.22
C PHE A 33 -82.05 -45.21 -14.44
N TYR A 34 -82.58 -44.82 -15.61
CA TYR A 34 -81.77 -44.64 -16.82
C TYR A 34 -80.73 -43.52 -16.67
N ILE A 35 -81.10 -42.42 -16.02
CA ILE A 35 -80.16 -41.33 -15.71
C ILE A 35 -79.04 -41.84 -14.78
N LEU A 36 -79.38 -42.60 -13.73
CA LEU A 36 -78.40 -43.20 -12.83
C LEU A 36 -77.47 -44.18 -13.55
N CYS A 37 -78.00 -45.04 -14.42
CA CYS A 37 -77.19 -45.96 -15.23
C CYS A 37 -76.28 -45.21 -16.22
N PHE A 38 -76.75 -44.11 -16.81
CA PHE A 38 -75.95 -43.29 -17.72
C PHE A 38 -74.81 -42.57 -17.00
N ILE A 39 -75.09 -41.97 -15.83
CA ILE A 39 -74.06 -41.30 -15.01
C ILE A 39 -73.06 -42.34 -14.48
N GLY A 40 -73.54 -43.47 -13.95
CA GLY A 40 -72.69 -44.55 -13.46
C GLY A 40 -71.83 -45.17 -14.57
N GLY A 41 -72.42 -45.46 -15.72
CA GLY A 41 -71.69 -45.96 -16.89
C GLY A 41 -70.66 -44.95 -17.41
N GLY A 42 -71.00 -43.67 -17.49
CA GLY A 42 -70.07 -42.60 -17.83
C GLY A 42 -68.90 -42.50 -16.87
N PHE A 43 -69.14 -42.63 -15.56
CA PHE A 43 -68.10 -42.64 -14.55
C PHE A 43 -67.18 -43.86 -14.68
N VAL A 44 -67.74 -45.05 -14.90
CA VAL A 44 -66.95 -46.28 -15.14
C VAL A 44 -66.09 -46.15 -16.40
N VAL A 45 -66.64 -45.62 -17.49
CA VAL A 45 -65.88 -45.39 -18.73
C VAL A 45 -64.76 -44.37 -18.51
N LEU A 46 -65.02 -43.27 -17.80
CA LEU A 46 -64.00 -42.29 -17.43
C LEU A 46 -62.88 -42.90 -16.58
N LEU A 47 -63.22 -43.74 -15.60
CA LEU A 47 -62.23 -44.43 -14.77
C LEU A 47 -61.42 -45.46 -15.57
N LEU A 48 -62.06 -46.25 -16.42
CA LEU A 48 -61.37 -47.23 -17.25
C LEU A 48 -60.49 -46.55 -18.31
N PHE A 49 -60.99 -45.51 -18.96
CA PHE A 49 -60.22 -44.71 -19.91
C PHE A 49 -59.05 -44.02 -19.22
N GLY A 50 -59.29 -43.43 -18.04
CA GLY A 50 -58.25 -42.82 -17.20
C GLY A 50 -57.19 -43.83 -16.80
N LYS A 51 -57.58 -45.03 -16.36
CA LYS A 51 -56.67 -46.13 -16.01
C LYS A 51 -55.84 -46.57 -17.20
N ILE A 52 -56.46 -46.84 -18.35
CA ILE A 52 -55.76 -47.28 -19.57
C ILE A 52 -54.78 -46.20 -20.05
N ASN A 53 -55.17 -44.92 -20.03
CA ASN A 53 -54.27 -43.84 -20.41
C ASN A 53 -53.13 -43.65 -19.41
N SER A 54 -53.38 -43.85 -18.10
CA SER A 54 -52.34 -43.79 -17.08
C SER A 54 -51.34 -44.94 -17.23
N GLU A 55 -51.82 -46.17 -17.46
CA GLU A 55 -50.98 -47.34 -17.72
C GLU A 55 -50.13 -47.13 -18.98
N LYS A 56 -50.74 -46.64 -20.07
CA LYS A 56 -50.03 -46.32 -21.30
C LYS A 56 -49.02 -45.16 -21.14
N HIS A 57 -49.32 -44.20 -20.27
CA HIS A 57 -48.39 -43.11 -19.93
C HIS A 57 -47.22 -43.65 -19.09
N LEU A 58 -47.50 -44.54 -18.14
CA LEU A 58 -46.51 -45.21 -17.30
C LEU A 58 -45.57 -46.08 -18.13
N GLU A 59 -46.09 -46.92 -19.03
CA GLU A 59 -45.30 -47.70 -19.99
C GLU A 59 -44.39 -46.80 -20.85
N ARG A 60 -44.89 -45.63 -21.27
CA ARG A 60 -44.10 -44.66 -22.03
C ARG A 60 -42.97 -44.03 -21.21
N CYS A 61 -43.19 -43.81 -19.92
CA CYS A 61 -42.17 -43.35 -18.98
C CYS A 61 -41.14 -44.44 -18.66
N GLU A 62 -41.57 -45.70 -18.58
CA GLU A 62 -40.73 -46.88 -18.35
C GLU A 62 -39.81 -47.17 -19.55
N HIS A 63 -40.26 -46.83 -20.76
CA HIS A 63 -39.42 -46.82 -21.98
C HIS A 63 -38.55 -45.58 -22.15
N SER A 64 -38.65 -44.57 -21.28
CA SER A 64 -37.61 -43.54 -21.22
C SER A 64 -36.36 -44.17 -20.64
N TYR A 65 -35.21 -43.98 -21.29
CA TYR A 65 -33.91 -44.58 -20.95
C TYR A 65 -33.31 -44.10 -19.60
N LEU A 66 -34.16 -43.72 -18.64
CA LEU A 66 -33.75 -43.36 -17.29
C LEU A 66 -34.06 -44.56 -16.36
N PRO A 67 -33.04 -45.20 -15.77
CA PRO A 67 -33.24 -46.33 -14.88
C PRO A 67 -34.09 -45.92 -13.66
N SER A 68 -34.87 -46.87 -13.13
CA SER A 68 -35.71 -46.68 -11.94
C SER A 68 -34.94 -46.01 -10.79
N THR A 69 -35.37 -44.80 -10.45
CA THR A 69 -34.83 -43.96 -9.36
C THR A 69 -35.16 -44.47 -7.97
N GLN A 70 -35.74 -45.67 -7.82
CA GLN A 70 -36.08 -46.23 -6.51
C GLN A 70 -34.83 -46.44 -5.65
N ALA A 71 -33.70 -46.83 -6.26
CA ALA A 71 -32.41 -46.88 -5.57
C ALA A 71 -31.86 -45.47 -5.28
N ALA A 72 -32.11 -44.49 -6.15
CA ALA A 72 -31.60 -43.13 -5.97
C ALA A 72 -32.32 -42.39 -4.84
N ILE A 73 -33.64 -42.53 -4.71
CA ILE A 73 -34.41 -41.89 -3.61
C ILE A 73 -34.06 -42.56 -2.28
N LEU A 74 -33.96 -43.89 -2.23
CA LEU A 74 -33.55 -44.59 -1.01
C LEU A 74 -32.10 -44.25 -0.65
N LYS A 75 -31.19 -44.17 -1.62
CA LYS A 75 -29.82 -43.74 -1.41
C LYS A 75 -29.74 -42.30 -0.93
N VAL A 76 -30.49 -41.38 -1.55
CA VAL A 76 -30.59 -39.98 -1.09
C VAL A 76 -31.18 -39.92 0.32
N LEU A 77 -32.20 -40.71 0.64
CA LEU A 77 -32.78 -40.77 1.98
C LEU A 77 -31.81 -41.37 3.01
N GLU A 78 -31.01 -42.35 2.60
CA GLU A 78 -29.97 -42.98 3.42
C GLU A 78 -28.79 -42.03 3.64
N GLU A 79 -28.42 -41.25 2.63
CA GLU A 79 -27.36 -40.23 2.67
C GLU A 79 -27.83 -39.00 3.46
N MET A 80 -29.10 -38.61 3.35
CA MET A 80 -29.75 -37.60 4.20
C MET A 80 -29.94 -38.06 5.65
N LYS A 81 -30.06 -39.37 5.89
CA LYS A 81 -30.12 -39.95 7.25
C LYS A 81 -28.75 -40.26 7.82
N SER A 82 -27.71 -40.32 6.98
CA SER A 82 -26.35 -40.52 7.45
C SER A 82 -25.91 -39.25 8.18
N GLU A 83 -25.53 -39.39 9.46
CA GLU A 83 -24.96 -38.27 10.21
C GLU A 83 -23.70 -37.79 9.48
N SER A 84 -23.64 -36.49 9.20
CA SER A 84 -22.44 -35.86 8.62
C SER A 84 -21.28 -36.16 9.57
N LYS A 85 -20.19 -36.70 9.00
CA LYS A 85 -18.99 -36.99 9.80
C LYS A 85 -18.56 -35.70 10.50
N PRO A 86 -18.20 -35.74 11.80
CA PRO A 86 -17.77 -34.53 12.50
C PRO A 86 -16.55 -33.95 11.79
N ILE A 87 -16.72 -32.75 11.23
CA ILE A 87 -15.68 -32.04 10.52
C ILE A 87 -14.63 -31.63 11.55
N LYS A 88 -13.47 -32.32 11.53
CA LYS A 88 -12.33 -31.98 12.38
C LYS A 88 -11.51 -30.89 11.71
N ILE A 89 -11.61 -29.69 12.27
CA ILE A 89 -10.94 -28.48 11.79
C ILE A 89 -9.65 -28.30 12.61
N ASP A 90 -8.48 -28.45 11.97
CA ASP A 90 -7.21 -28.10 12.62
C ASP A 90 -7.11 -26.57 12.74
N ARG A 91 -6.66 -26.09 13.90
CA ARG A 91 -6.48 -24.65 14.12
C ARG A 91 -5.17 -24.14 13.52
N ARG A 92 -4.21 -25.03 13.26
CA ARG A 92 -2.91 -24.69 12.68
C ARG A 92 -3.04 -24.42 11.19
N LEU A 93 -2.52 -23.28 10.74
CA LEU A 93 -2.54 -22.88 9.33
C LEU A 93 -1.11 -22.78 8.78
N THR A 94 -0.29 -21.96 9.41
CA THR A 94 1.09 -21.67 8.96
C THR A 94 2.15 -22.40 9.78
N GLY A 95 1.80 -22.78 11.02
CA GLY A 95 2.71 -23.36 12.02
C GLY A 95 3.25 -22.34 13.03
N SER A 96 2.88 -21.06 12.92
CA SER A 96 3.21 -19.99 13.86
C SER A 96 1.95 -19.49 14.56
N SER A 97 1.87 -19.61 15.89
CA SER A 97 0.69 -19.18 16.66
C SER A 97 0.40 -17.68 16.56
N ILE A 98 1.45 -16.86 16.40
CA ILE A 98 1.35 -15.40 16.27
C ILE A 98 0.58 -15.01 15.00
N ILE A 99 0.67 -15.82 13.95
CA ILE A 99 0.02 -15.58 12.65
C ILE A 99 -1.31 -16.33 12.60
N ASP A 100 -1.34 -17.57 13.09
CA ASP A 100 -2.52 -18.43 13.03
C ASP A 100 -3.69 -17.87 13.85
N GLU A 101 -3.43 -17.23 14.99
CA GLU A 101 -4.50 -16.62 15.79
C GLU A 101 -5.22 -15.47 15.06
N PRO A 102 -4.54 -14.42 14.56
CA PRO A 102 -5.16 -13.40 13.72
C PRO A 102 -5.85 -13.98 12.48
N LEU A 103 -5.24 -14.93 11.78
CA LEU A 103 -5.86 -15.55 10.60
C LEU A 103 -7.17 -16.27 10.94
N GLN A 104 -7.22 -16.99 12.06
CA GLN A 104 -8.46 -17.63 12.51
C GLN A 104 -9.55 -16.61 12.85
N GLN A 105 -9.18 -15.43 13.38
CA GLN A 105 -10.12 -14.33 13.60
C GLN A 105 -10.63 -13.76 12.27
N VAL A 106 -9.75 -13.56 11.29
CA VAL A 106 -10.12 -13.09 9.95
C VAL A 106 -11.09 -14.06 9.29
N ILE A 107 -10.83 -15.37 9.36
CA ILE A 107 -11.76 -16.40 8.84
C ILE A 107 -13.10 -16.30 9.58
N GLN A 108 -13.09 -16.20 10.91
CA GLN A 108 -14.31 -16.08 11.70
C GLN A 108 -15.14 -14.85 11.30
N PHE A 109 -14.52 -13.68 11.14
CA PHE A 109 -15.20 -12.45 10.75
C PHE A 109 -15.70 -12.52 9.31
N ALA A 110 -14.90 -13.06 8.39
CA ALA A 110 -15.33 -13.23 7.00
C ALA A 110 -16.56 -14.15 6.88
N LEU A 111 -16.57 -15.29 7.58
CA LEU A 111 -17.73 -16.19 7.60
C LEU A 111 -18.95 -15.51 8.24
N ARG A 112 -18.77 -14.80 9.35
CA ARG A 112 -19.86 -14.09 10.04
C ARG A 112 -20.48 -13.00 9.15
N ASP A 113 -19.64 -12.15 8.59
CA ASP A 113 -20.07 -10.91 7.93
C ASP A 113 -20.56 -11.16 6.50
N TYR A 114 -19.97 -12.11 5.78
CA TYR A 114 -20.29 -12.36 4.36
C TYR A 114 -21.14 -13.59 4.11
N ILE A 115 -21.27 -14.52 5.06
CA ILE A 115 -21.95 -15.81 4.83
C ILE A 115 -23.08 -16.04 5.82
N GLN A 116 -22.78 -16.00 7.12
CA GLN A 116 -23.68 -16.36 8.19
C GLN A 116 -24.97 -15.51 8.19
N TYR A 117 -24.84 -14.21 7.89
CA TYR A 117 -25.98 -13.27 7.84
C TYR A 117 -27.12 -13.72 6.91
N TRP A 118 -26.80 -14.13 5.67
CA TRP A 118 -27.83 -14.57 4.73
C TRP A 118 -28.08 -16.06 4.83
N TYR A 119 -27.10 -16.88 5.22
CA TYR A 119 -27.26 -18.32 5.28
C TYR A 119 -28.32 -18.76 6.31
N TYR A 120 -28.33 -18.15 7.50
CA TYR A 120 -29.36 -18.44 8.51
C TYR A 120 -30.78 -17.98 8.15
N THR A 121 -30.94 -17.23 7.05
CA THR A 121 -32.29 -16.99 6.49
C THR A 121 -32.80 -18.16 5.66
N LEU A 122 -31.90 -19.08 5.25
CA LEU A 122 -32.18 -20.22 4.38
C LEU A 122 -32.16 -21.56 5.12
N SER A 123 -31.23 -21.76 6.05
CA SER A 123 -31.06 -23.02 6.79
C SER A 123 -30.38 -22.82 8.14
N ASP A 124 -30.74 -23.67 9.11
CA ASP A 124 -30.11 -23.74 10.43
C ASP A 124 -28.97 -24.77 10.49
N ASP A 125 -28.61 -25.41 9.37
CA ASP A 125 -27.58 -26.44 9.32
C ASP A 125 -26.16 -25.85 9.41
N GLU A 126 -25.44 -26.16 10.49
CA GLU A 126 -24.06 -25.67 10.66
C GLU A 126 -23.05 -26.36 9.73
N THR A 127 -23.42 -27.50 9.12
CA THR A 127 -22.51 -28.31 8.29
C THR A 127 -21.95 -27.50 7.12
N PHE A 128 -22.78 -26.74 6.43
CA PHE A 128 -22.34 -25.88 5.33
C PHE A 128 -21.29 -24.84 5.75
N LEU A 129 -21.50 -24.18 6.90
CA LEU A 129 -20.56 -23.19 7.42
C LEU A 129 -19.22 -23.84 7.82
N LEU A 130 -19.27 -25.05 8.39
CA LEU A 130 -18.09 -25.83 8.73
C LEU A 130 -17.32 -26.31 7.49
N GLU A 131 -18.02 -26.74 6.43
CA GLU A 131 -17.40 -27.13 5.16
C GLU A 131 -16.71 -25.95 4.47
N ILE A 132 -17.36 -24.78 4.41
CA ILE A 132 -16.72 -23.57 3.88
C ILE A 132 -15.50 -23.21 4.73
N ARG A 133 -15.62 -23.26 6.07
CA ARG A 133 -14.49 -22.97 6.95
C ARG A 133 -13.32 -23.90 6.68
N GLN A 134 -13.59 -25.20 6.57
CA GLN A 134 -12.56 -26.20 6.27
C GLN A 134 -11.92 -25.94 4.91
N THR A 135 -12.73 -25.60 3.90
CA THR A 135 -12.25 -25.27 2.55
C THR A 135 -11.31 -24.06 2.57
N VAL A 136 -11.70 -22.97 3.24
CA VAL A 136 -10.86 -21.77 3.40
C VAL A 136 -9.57 -22.08 4.15
N GLN A 137 -9.63 -22.89 5.20
CA GLN A 137 -8.43 -23.28 5.93
C GLN A 137 -7.49 -24.15 5.11
N ASN A 138 -8.01 -25.13 4.37
CA ASN A 138 -7.21 -25.95 3.46
C ASN A 138 -6.53 -25.08 2.40
N ALA A 139 -7.26 -24.12 1.83
CA ALA A 139 -6.71 -23.14 0.89
C ALA A 139 -5.60 -22.29 1.53
N LEU A 140 -5.74 -21.87 2.79
CA LEU A 140 -4.72 -21.11 3.52
C LEU A 140 -3.49 -21.95 3.89
N VAL A 141 -3.67 -23.23 4.20
CA VAL A 141 -2.56 -24.17 4.44
C VAL A 141 -1.78 -24.40 3.15
N GLU A 142 -2.48 -24.59 2.02
CA GLU A 142 -1.85 -24.71 0.70
C GLU A 142 -1.14 -23.40 0.32
N PHE A 143 -1.76 -22.25 0.57
CA PHE A 143 -1.14 -20.94 0.36
C PHE A 143 0.12 -20.78 1.20
N SER A 144 0.08 -21.16 2.49
CA SER A 144 1.24 -21.12 3.38
C SER A 144 2.37 -22.03 2.90
N THR A 145 2.03 -23.22 2.41
CA THR A 145 2.99 -24.19 1.89
C THR A 145 3.69 -23.65 0.65
N ARG A 146 2.93 -23.15 -0.33
CA ARG A 146 3.47 -22.52 -1.54
C ARG A 146 4.26 -21.26 -1.24
N SER A 147 3.83 -20.45 -0.27
CA SER A 147 4.55 -19.26 0.16
C SER A 147 5.95 -19.60 0.71
N LYS A 148 6.15 -20.79 1.27
CA LYS A 148 7.47 -21.25 1.74
C LYS A 148 8.41 -21.65 0.59
N GLU A 149 7.87 -21.93 -0.60
CA GLU A 149 8.65 -22.27 -1.80
C GLU A 149 9.13 -21.02 -2.55
N VAL A 150 8.58 -19.84 -2.23
CA VAL A 150 8.96 -18.57 -2.83
C VAL A 150 10.24 -18.04 -2.20
N ASP A 151 11.21 -17.66 -3.03
CA ASP A 151 12.41 -16.96 -2.58
C ASP A 151 12.08 -15.48 -2.32
N TRP A 152 11.83 -15.16 -1.05
CA TRP A 152 11.43 -13.83 -0.59
C TRP A 152 12.58 -12.82 -0.62
N GLN A 153 13.83 -13.26 -0.55
CA GLN A 153 14.98 -12.36 -0.50
C GLN A 153 15.09 -11.49 -1.78
N PRO A 154 15.17 -12.05 -3.01
CA PRO A 154 15.19 -11.24 -4.22
C PRO A 154 13.87 -10.51 -4.45
N TYR A 155 12.74 -11.05 -3.98
CA TYR A 155 11.47 -10.35 -4.08
C TYR A 155 11.50 -9.02 -3.31
N PHE A 156 11.85 -9.04 -2.02
CA PHE A 156 11.84 -7.84 -1.19
C PHE A 156 13.04 -6.91 -1.43
N THR A 157 14.20 -7.44 -1.80
CA THR A 157 15.42 -6.63 -1.94
C THR A 157 15.61 -6.04 -3.33
N THR A 158 15.12 -6.70 -4.39
CA THR A 158 15.27 -6.21 -5.77
C THR A 158 13.92 -5.93 -6.41
N ARG A 159 13.06 -6.94 -6.59
CA ARG A 159 11.85 -6.78 -7.42
C ARG A 159 10.90 -5.71 -6.91
N LEU A 160 10.54 -5.79 -5.62
CA LEU A 160 9.63 -4.82 -5.01
C LEU A 160 10.23 -3.40 -5.00
N VAL A 161 11.54 -3.29 -4.74
CA VAL A 161 12.26 -2.00 -4.74
C VAL A 161 12.31 -1.41 -6.14
N ASP A 162 12.57 -2.24 -7.15
CA ASP A 162 12.61 -1.85 -8.56
C ASP A 162 11.23 -1.42 -9.05
N ASP A 163 10.17 -2.13 -8.67
CA ASP A 163 8.78 -1.77 -9.00
C ASP A 163 8.41 -0.42 -8.36
N PHE A 164 8.73 -0.22 -7.08
CA PHE A 164 8.51 1.06 -6.39
C PHE A 164 9.34 2.19 -7.01
N ALA A 165 10.62 1.94 -7.31
CA ALA A 165 11.48 2.92 -7.96
C ALA A 165 10.98 3.27 -9.37
N THR A 166 10.44 2.31 -10.10
CA THR A 166 9.84 2.51 -11.43
C THR A 166 8.59 3.38 -11.31
N HIS A 167 7.67 3.05 -10.40
CA HIS A 167 6.49 3.85 -10.11
C HIS A 167 6.87 5.31 -9.75
N LEU A 168 7.89 5.50 -8.91
CA LEU A 168 8.37 6.83 -8.54
C LEU A 168 8.97 7.60 -9.72
N ARG A 169 9.68 6.93 -10.64
CA ARG A 169 10.21 7.57 -11.86
C ARG A 169 9.08 7.99 -12.80
N VAL A 170 8.07 7.13 -13.00
CA VAL A 170 6.88 7.45 -13.80
C VAL A 170 6.16 8.66 -13.21
N PHE A 171 5.93 8.67 -11.89
CA PHE A 171 5.31 9.79 -11.18
C PHE A 171 6.09 11.10 -11.36
N ARG A 172 7.41 11.08 -11.16
CA ARG A 172 8.25 12.29 -11.35
C ARG A 172 8.18 12.82 -12.78
N LYS A 173 8.26 11.94 -13.77
CA LYS A 173 8.13 12.30 -15.19
C LYS A 173 6.76 12.91 -15.49
N ALA A 174 5.69 12.36 -14.92
CA ALA A 174 4.34 12.89 -15.07
C ALA A 174 4.20 14.29 -14.43
N GLN A 175 4.82 14.48 -13.26
CA GLN A 175 4.84 15.76 -12.55
C GLN A 175 5.67 16.83 -13.29
N GLU A 176 6.82 16.47 -13.85
CA GLU A 176 7.64 17.34 -14.70
C GLU A 176 6.84 17.86 -15.91
N ARG A 177 6.11 16.96 -16.61
CA ARG A 177 5.22 17.34 -17.72
C ARG A 177 4.16 18.35 -17.34
N LEU A 178 3.54 18.19 -16.17
CA LEU A 178 2.55 19.15 -15.69
C LEU A 178 3.19 20.49 -15.35
N ASN A 179 4.36 20.48 -14.71
CA ASN A 179 5.09 21.69 -14.36
C ASN A 179 5.53 22.52 -15.59
N GLU A 180 5.71 21.87 -16.75
CA GLU A 180 6.01 22.52 -18.03
C GLU A 180 4.78 23.18 -18.70
N ARG A 181 3.54 22.78 -18.36
CA ARG A 181 2.33 23.38 -18.96
C ARG A 181 2.13 24.81 -18.48
N GLU A 182 1.88 25.77 -19.36
CA GLU A 182 1.78 27.19 -18.98
C GLU A 182 0.53 27.57 -18.18
N ASP A 183 -0.55 26.78 -18.25
CA ASP A 183 -1.83 27.09 -17.57
C ASP A 183 -1.87 26.56 -16.11
N PRO A 184 -1.94 27.43 -15.09
CA PRO A 184 -1.98 27.01 -13.69
C PRO A 184 -3.22 26.18 -13.33
N LYS A 185 -4.35 26.36 -14.02
CA LYS A 185 -5.59 25.62 -13.70
C LYS A 185 -5.53 24.16 -14.13
N GLN A 186 -4.72 23.86 -15.15
CA GLN A 186 -4.48 22.52 -15.66
C GLN A 186 -3.48 21.77 -14.76
N ARG A 187 -2.51 22.48 -14.17
CA ARG A 187 -1.51 21.93 -13.24
C ARG A 187 -2.10 21.31 -11.97
N ASP A 188 -3.18 21.90 -11.46
CA ASP A 188 -3.78 21.50 -10.18
C ASP A 188 -4.94 20.49 -10.35
N ALA A 189 -5.26 20.08 -11.57
CA ALA A 189 -6.34 19.13 -11.83
C ALA A 189 -5.86 17.68 -11.58
N PRO A 190 -6.51 16.91 -10.68
CA PRO A 190 -6.08 15.55 -10.35
C PRO A 190 -6.21 14.59 -11.55
N ASP A 191 -7.19 14.80 -12.42
CA ASP A 191 -7.41 13.99 -13.61
C ASP A 191 -6.27 14.15 -14.64
N GLU A 192 -5.69 15.35 -14.75
CA GLU A 192 -4.57 15.60 -15.69
C GLU A 192 -3.27 14.92 -15.23
N LEU A 193 -3.04 14.82 -13.92
CA LEU A 193 -1.91 14.08 -13.37
C LEU A 193 -2.06 12.58 -13.63
N LEU A 194 -3.27 12.05 -13.49
CA LEU A 194 -3.57 10.64 -13.75
C LEU A 194 -3.32 10.29 -15.22
N ASP A 195 -3.80 11.11 -16.15
CA ASP A 195 -3.59 10.93 -17.59
C ASP A 195 -2.09 11.00 -17.95
N SER A 196 -1.38 12.02 -17.44
CA SER A 196 0.06 12.18 -17.64
C SER A 196 0.86 11.01 -17.08
N PHE A 197 0.41 10.45 -15.94
CA PHE A 197 1.02 9.28 -15.31
C PHE A 197 0.92 8.04 -16.18
N PHE A 198 -0.28 7.68 -16.66
CA PHE A 198 -0.45 6.48 -17.48
C PHE A 198 0.20 6.64 -18.87
N GLU A 199 0.23 7.84 -19.45
CA GLU A 199 1.00 8.09 -20.67
C GLU A 199 2.51 7.88 -20.44
N ALA A 200 3.04 8.39 -19.32
CA ALA A 200 4.44 8.17 -18.96
C ALA A 200 4.74 6.68 -18.68
N GLU A 201 3.81 5.94 -18.09
CA GLU A 201 3.91 4.49 -17.85
C GLU A 201 4.03 3.72 -19.17
N VAL A 202 3.15 3.99 -20.14
CA VAL A 202 3.17 3.35 -21.46
C VAL A 202 4.50 3.57 -22.16
N GLU A 203 5.04 4.79 -22.12
CA GLU A 203 6.32 5.10 -22.76
C GLU A 203 7.51 4.37 -22.10
N MET A 204 7.48 4.24 -20.78
CA MET A 204 8.58 3.65 -20.00
C MET A 204 8.53 2.12 -20.02
N GLU A 205 7.36 1.52 -19.82
CA GLU A 205 7.20 0.07 -19.70
C GLU A 205 6.85 -0.61 -21.03
N ARG A 206 6.39 0.15 -22.05
CA ARG A 206 6.06 -0.23 -23.43
C ARG A 206 4.95 -1.27 -23.61
N LYS A 207 4.89 -2.28 -22.75
CA LYS A 207 4.01 -3.46 -22.86
C LYS A 207 2.90 -3.51 -21.82
N ILE A 208 3.00 -2.69 -20.77
CA ILE A 208 2.08 -2.72 -19.65
C ILE A 208 1.54 -1.31 -19.45
N CYS A 209 0.22 -1.22 -19.34
CA CYS A 209 -0.52 -0.02 -18.98
C CYS A 209 -1.63 -0.47 -18.03
N ARG A 210 -1.70 0.13 -16.84
CA ARG A 210 -2.72 -0.22 -15.84
C ARG A 210 -3.93 0.72 -15.85
N ASP A 211 -3.98 1.67 -16.77
CA ASP A 211 -5.06 2.66 -16.92
C ASP A 211 -6.46 2.02 -16.90
N VAL A 212 -6.68 0.97 -17.69
CA VAL A 212 -7.98 0.29 -17.80
C VAL A 212 -8.46 -0.24 -16.46
N VAL A 213 -7.55 -0.80 -15.65
CA VAL A 213 -7.90 -1.39 -14.36
C VAL A 213 -8.06 -0.30 -13.30
N CYS A 214 -7.19 0.72 -13.29
CA CYS A 214 -7.12 1.72 -12.22
C CYS A 214 -8.10 2.89 -12.40
N THR A 215 -8.60 3.15 -13.62
CA THR A 215 -9.51 4.27 -13.89
C THR A 215 -11.00 3.90 -13.78
N SER A 216 -11.32 2.61 -13.84
CA SER A 216 -12.68 2.10 -13.87
C SER A 216 -12.91 1.07 -12.78
N ARG A 217 -13.79 1.40 -11.83
CA ARG A 217 -14.19 0.49 -10.75
C ARG A 217 -14.72 -0.86 -11.25
N LYS A 218 -15.37 -0.87 -12.43
CA LYS A 218 -15.89 -2.13 -13.01
C LYS A 218 -14.76 -3.05 -13.47
N ASP A 219 -13.72 -2.46 -14.04
CA ASP A 219 -12.58 -3.20 -14.58
C ASP A 219 -11.64 -3.63 -13.46
N GLU A 220 -11.48 -2.81 -12.40
CA GLU A 220 -10.85 -3.22 -11.14
C GLU A 220 -11.54 -4.45 -10.53
N GLU A 221 -12.88 -4.41 -10.38
CA GLU A 221 -13.64 -5.56 -9.88
C GLU A 221 -13.50 -6.80 -10.79
N GLY A 222 -13.44 -6.60 -12.11
CA GLY A 222 -13.19 -7.66 -13.09
C GLY A 222 -11.82 -8.29 -12.90
N TYR A 223 -10.78 -7.46 -12.80
CA TYR A 223 -9.41 -7.90 -12.59
C TYR A 223 -9.25 -8.69 -11.28
N LEU A 224 -9.87 -8.22 -10.19
CA LEU A 224 -9.83 -8.93 -8.90
C LEU A 224 -10.57 -10.27 -8.95
N ARG A 225 -11.67 -10.38 -9.72
CA ARG A 225 -12.33 -11.67 -9.94
C ARG A 225 -11.44 -12.64 -10.69
N ASP A 226 -10.77 -12.19 -11.74
CA ASP A 226 -9.86 -13.03 -12.53
C ASP A 226 -8.66 -13.47 -11.68
N LEU A 227 -8.11 -12.58 -10.87
CA LEU A 227 -7.07 -12.90 -9.88
C LEU A 227 -7.57 -13.95 -8.88
N CYS A 228 -8.76 -13.77 -8.32
CA CYS A 228 -9.36 -14.75 -7.41
C CYS A 228 -9.61 -16.09 -8.09
N GLU A 229 -10.01 -16.14 -9.37
CA GLU A 229 -10.19 -17.40 -10.09
C GLU A 229 -8.86 -18.17 -10.20
N VAL A 230 -7.75 -17.47 -10.48
CA VAL A 230 -6.40 -18.06 -10.51
C VAL A 230 -5.99 -18.53 -9.12
N LEU A 231 -6.21 -17.72 -8.09
CA LEU A 231 -5.90 -18.10 -6.71
C LEU A 231 -6.70 -19.34 -6.28
N LEU A 232 -8.00 -19.38 -6.56
CA LEU A 232 -8.84 -20.53 -6.26
C LEU A 232 -8.39 -21.78 -7.02
N TYR A 233 -7.93 -21.65 -8.26
CA TYR A 233 -7.38 -22.76 -9.03
C TYR A 233 -6.10 -23.35 -8.40
N LEU A 234 -5.26 -22.49 -7.82
CA LEU A 234 -4.01 -22.89 -7.19
C LEU A 234 -4.19 -23.46 -5.79
N LEU A 235 -5.21 -22.98 -5.07
CA LEU A 235 -5.38 -23.22 -3.62
C LEU A 235 -6.47 -24.25 -3.29
N LEU A 236 -7.49 -24.43 -4.12
CA LEU A 236 -8.57 -25.37 -3.85
C LEU A 236 -8.25 -26.79 -4.33
N PRO A 237 -8.72 -27.83 -3.61
CA PRO A 237 -8.74 -29.19 -4.13
C PRO A 237 -9.52 -29.28 -5.45
N PRO A 238 -9.16 -30.19 -6.38
CA PRO A 238 -9.84 -30.33 -7.67
C PRO A 238 -11.35 -30.56 -7.53
N GLY A 239 -11.78 -31.33 -6.53
CA GLY A 239 -13.20 -31.58 -6.26
C GLY A 239 -13.99 -30.29 -5.97
N ASP A 240 -13.44 -29.43 -5.12
CA ASP A 240 -14.09 -28.18 -4.71
C ASP A 240 -14.04 -27.13 -5.82
N PHE A 241 -12.93 -27.06 -6.57
CA PHE A 241 -12.80 -26.15 -7.70
C PHE A 241 -13.76 -26.49 -8.86
N HIS A 242 -14.05 -27.78 -9.08
CA HIS A 242 -15.03 -28.21 -10.09
C HIS A 242 -16.48 -27.89 -9.70
N SER A 243 -16.76 -27.64 -8.41
CA SER A 243 -18.05 -27.12 -7.98
C SER A 243 -18.22 -25.66 -8.36
N LYS A 244 -18.90 -25.40 -9.49
CA LYS A 244 -19.12 -24.04 -10.01
C LYS A 244 -19.75 -23.10 -9.00
N ASN A 245 -20.73 -23.59 -8.22
CA ASN A 245 -21.43 -22.78 -7.22
C ASN A 245 -20.47 -22.35 -6.11
N MET A 246 -19.70 -23.29 -5.55
CA MET A 246 -18.71 -23.00 -4.50
C MET A 246 -17.65 -22.03 -5.02
N ARG A 247 -17.08 -22.31 -6.20
CA ARG A 247 -16.04 -21.50 -6.80
C ARG A 247 -16.51 -20.06 -7.08
N TYR A 248 -17.65 -19.87 -7.72
CA TYR A 248 -18.15 -18.52 -8.01
C TYR A 248 -18.52 -17.76 -6.74
N PHE A 249 -19.13 -18.44 -5.78
CA PHE A 249 -19.44 -17.85 -4.49
C PHE A 249 -18.17 -17.38 -3.76
N LEU A 250 -17.17 -18.27 -3.58
CA LEU A 250 -15.91 -17.92 -2.94
C LEU A 250 -15.15 -16.83 -3.69
N ARG A 251 -15.17 -16.86 -5.04
CA ARG A 251 -14.55 -15.81 -5.85
C ARG A 251 -15.14 -14.43 -5.57
N GLU A 252 -16.47 -14.31 -5.50
CA GLU A 252 -17.11 -13.02 -5.20
C GLU A 252 -16.82 -12.57 -3.76
N VAL A 253 -16.84 -13.49 -2.79
CA VAL A 253 -16.49 -13.17 -1.39
C VAL A 253 -15.04 -12.67 -1.29
N LEU A 254 -14.09 -13.35 -1.92
CA LEU A 254 -12.68 -12.95 -1.91
C LEU A 254 -12.46 -11.65 -2.66
N ALA A 255 -12.95 -11.53 -3.90
CA ALA A 255 -12.70 -10.35 -4.73
C ALA A 255 -13.33 -9.08 -4.15
N ARG A 256 -14.63 -9.13 -3.81
CA ARG A 256 -15.38 -7.94 -3.37
C ARG A 256 -15.44 -7.76 -1.86
N GLY A 257 -15.41 -8.85 -1.10
CA GLY A 257 -15.48 -8.80 0.36
C GLY A 257 -14.12 -8.68 1.05
N VAL A 258 -13.04 -9.12 0.42
CA VAL A 258 -11.71 -9.15 1.07
C VAL A 258 -10.69 -8.29 0.32
N LEU A 259 -10.41 -8.61 -0.95
CA LEU A 259 -9.33 -7.98 -1.70
C LEU A 259 -9.63 -6.52 -2.05
N LEU A 260 -10.83 -6.23 -2.56
CA LEU A 260 -11.18 -4.85 -2.93
C LEU A 260 -11.16 -3.89 -1.72
N PRO A 261 -11.76 -4.20 -0.56
CA PRO A 261 -11.63 -3.34 0.63
C PRO A 261 -10.18 -3.20 1.09
N LEU A 262 -9.39 -4.27 1.04
CA LEU A 262 -7.99 -4.25 1.42
C LEU A 262 -7.16 -3.34 0.50
N ILE A 263 -7.34 -3.44 -0.82
CA ILE A 263 -6.65 -2.58 -1.79
C ILE A 263 -7.03 -1.12 -1.59
N ASN A 264 -8.33 -0.83 -1.41
CA ASN A 264 -8.78 0.53 -1.13
C ASN A 264 -8.16 1.09 0.16
N GLN A 265 -8.08 0.28 1.23
CA GLN A 265 -7.46 0.70 2.48
C GLN A 265 -5.95 0.92 2.32
N LEU A 266 -5.24 0.03 1.64
CA LEU A 266 -3.79 0.15 1.42
C LEU A 266 -3.43 1.31 0.47
N SER A 267 -4.36 1.71 -0.39
CA SER A 267 -4.20 2.82 -1.33
C SER A 267 -4.70 4.16 -0.75
N ASP A 268 -5.33 4.14 0.43
CA ASP A 268 -5.84 5.34 1.06
C ASP A 268 -4.68 6.22 1.58
N PRO A 269 -4.59 7.50 1.16
CA PRO A 269 -3.48 8.36 1.55
C PRO A 269 -3.37 8.57 3.07
N ASP A 270 -4.49 8.64 3.78
CA ASP A 270 -4.49 8.81 5.24
C ASP A 270 -3.99 7.52 5.93
N TYR A 271 -4.44 6.35 5.47
CA TYR A 271 -3.92 5.07 5.96
C TYR A 271 -2.41 4.93 5.74
N ILE A 272 -1.89 5.28 4.55
CA ILE A 272 -0.45 5.26 4.26
C ILE A 272 0.30 6.22 5.19
N ASN A 273 -0.18 7.46 5.34
CA ASN A 273 0.46 8.47 6.18
C ASN A 273 0.46 8.05 7.65
N GLN A 274 -0.66 7.53 8.16
CA GLN A 274 -0.76 7.00 9.52
C GLN A 274 0.16 5.80 9.74
N PHE A 275 0.29 4.93 8.74
CA PHE A 275 1.22 3.80 8.80
C PHE A 275 2.68 4.27 8.90
N ILE A 276 3.07 5.27 8.10
CA ILE A 276 4.40 5.88 8.19
C ILE A 276 4.61 6.50 9.58
N ILE A 277 3.64 7.28 10.07
CA ILE A 277 3.69 7.89 11.42
C ILE A 277 3.84 6.81 12.49
N TRP A 278 3.10 5.71 12.38
CA TRP A 278 3.17 4.59 13.30
C TRP A 278 4.56 3.93 13.29
N MET A 279 5.15 3.72 12.10
CA MET A 279 6.50 3.16 11.99
C MET A 279 7.58 4.04 12.62
N ILE A 280 7.42 5.37 12.57
CA ILE A 280 8.39 6.32 13.14
C ILE A 280 8.03 6.77 14.56
N ARG A 281 6.96 6.24 15.16
CA ARG A 281 6.43 6.71 16.45
C ARG A 281 7.46 6.70 17.57
N ASP A 282 8.30 5.67 17.61
CA ASP A 282 9.34 5.51 18.63
C ASP A 282 10.65 6.24 18.27
N SER A 283 10.71 6.87 17.08
CA SER A 283 11.81 7.75 16.71
C SER A 283 11.61 9.11 17.37
N SER A 284 12.56 9.56 18.18
CA SER A 284 12.51 10.90 18.75
C SER A 284 12.67 11.93 17.63
N CYS A 285 11.56 12.51 17.15
CA CYS A 285 11.61 13.63 16.23
C CYS A 285 12.34 14.80 16.91
N ASN A 286 13.57 15.08 16.48
CA ASN A 286 14.34 16.21 17.00
C ASN A 286 13.59 17.53 16.68
N TYR A 287 13.40 18.38 17.69
CA TYR A 287 12.77 19.69 17.51
C TYR A 287 13.50 20.53 16.44
N GLU A 288 14.83 20.39 16.35
CA GLU A 288 15.64 21.09 15.33
C GLU A 288 15.32 20.58 13.94
N ALA A 289 15.16 19.26 13.77
CA ALA A 289 14.78 18.67 12.49
C ALA A 289 13.39 19.15 12.06
N PHE A 290 12.44 19.20 12.99
CA PHE A 290 11.10 19.74 12.73
C PHE A 290 11.15 21.21 12.30
N LEU A 291 11.88 22.05 13.03
CA LEU A 291 12.04 23.47 12.68
C LEU A 291 12.74 23.66 11.33
N ASN A 292 13.74 22.82 11.01
CA ASN A 292 14.42 22.86 9.73
C ASN A 292 13.47 22.51 8.57
N ILE A 293 12.61 21.50 8.74
CA ILE A 293 11.58 21.16 7.73
C ILE A 293 10.66 22.36 7.47
N LEU A 294 10.19 23.03 8.52
CA LEU A 294 9.32 24.22 8.37
C LEU A 294 10.04 25.41 7.70
N LYS A 295 11.35 25.55 7.90
CA LYS A 295 12.13 26.61 7.24
C LYS A 295 12.37 26.28 5.76
N LEU A 296 12.53 25.00 5.42
CA LEU A 296 12.90 24.53 4.10
C LEU A 296 11.70 24.29 3.17
N THR A 297 10.52 23.94 3.71
CA THR A 297 9.34 23.67 2.87
C THR A 297 9.00 24.88 1.98
N ASP A 298 8.72 24.58 0.71
CA ASP A 298 8.30 25.50 -0.34
C ASP A 298 6.79 25.49 -0.54
N LYS A 299 6.08 24.55 0.11
CA LYS A 299 4.63 24.41 0.02
C LYS A 299 3.93 25.21 1.11
N VAL A 300 3.24 26.26 0.69
CA VAL A 300 2.44 27.11 1.59
C VAL A 300 1.37 26.32 2.34
N ALA A 301 0.74 25.34 1.68
CA ALA A 301 -0.31 24.51 2.29
C ALA A 301 0.18 23.70 3.50
N GLU A 302 1.41 23.17 3.47
CA GLU A 302 1.99 22.41 4.59
C GLU A 302 2.23 23.34 5.80
N LEU A 303 2.75 24.55 5.55
CA LEU A 303 2.98 25.56 6.58
C LEU A 303 1.67 26.04 7.22
N GLU A 304 0.63 26.22 6.40
CA GLU A 304 -0.69 26.60 6.90
C GLU A 304 -1.31 25.49 7.75
N ALA A 305 -1.22 24.23 7.33
CA ALA A 305 -1.71 23.10 8.11
C ALA A 305 -1.01 22.98 9.48
N VAL A 306 0.31 23.17 9.52
CA VAL A 306 1.07 23.18 10.79
C VAL A 306 0.66 24.37 11.65
N LYS A 307 0.52 25.55 11.07
CA LYS A 307 0.06 26.75 11.79
C LYS A 307 -1.33 26.52 12.42
N ASP A 308 -2.25 25.91 11.68
CA ASP A 308 -3.61 25.64 12.17
C ASP A 308 -3.59 24.65 13.35
N LYS A 309 -2.76 23.59 13.27
CA LYS A 309 -2.55 22.67 14.40
C LYS A 309 -1.91 23.33 15.61
N VAL A 310 -0.94 24.21 15.40
CA VAL A 310 -0.32 25.01 16.47
C VAL A 310 -1.36 25.93 17.12
N LEU A 311 -2.27 26.52 16.35
CA LEU A 311 -3.34 27.37 16.88
C LEU A 311 -4.36 26.56 17.70
N GLU A 312 -4.74 25.38 17.24
CA GLU A 312 -5.60 24.44 17.96
C GLU A 312 -5.00 24.07 19.32
N GLU A 313 -3.71 23.71 19.34
CA GLU A 313 -2.99 23.35 20.57
C GLU A 313 -2.81 24.56 21.50
N LEU A 314 -2.51 25.75 20.96
CA LEU A 314 -2.44 26.99 21.74
C LEU A 314 -3.78 27.31 22.40
N GLN A 315 -4.90 27.07 21.71
CA GLN A 315 -6.22 27.28 22.27
C GLN A 315 -6.51 26.27 23.39
N TYR A 316 -6.14 25.00 23.18
CA TYR A 316 -6.24 23.96 24.20
C TYR A 316 -5.43 24.33 25.46
N LEU A 317 -4.14 24.65 25.32
CA LEU A 317 -3.28 25.01 26.45
C LEU A 317 -3.75 26.27 27.20
N ARG A 318 -4.33 27.24 26.49
CA ARG A 318 -4.93 28.44 27.12
C ARG A 318 -6.24 28.17 27.85
N SER A 319 -6.94 27.08 27.49
CA SER A 319 -8.18 26.67 28.15
C SER A 319 -7.95 25.87 29.43
N LEU A 320 -6.73 25.37 29.65
CA LEU A 320 -6.36 24.68 30.87
C LEU A 320 -6.29 25.69 32.03
N ASP A 321 -7.28 25.64 32.91
CA ASP A 321 -7.36 26.47 34.11
C ASP A 321 -6.43 25.89 35.19
N THR A 322 -5.17 26.32 35.22
CA THR A 322 -4.18 25.81 36.17
C THR A 322 -3.88 26.79 37.30
N GLY A 323 -4.12 26.39 38.54
CA GLY A 323 -3.52 26.98 39.73
C GLY A 323 -2.29 26.17 40.17
N GLY A 324 -1.14 26.81 40.39
CA GLY A 324 0.08 26.16 40.92
C GLY A 324 1.26 26.06 39.94
N ASP A 325 2.20 25.14 40.21
CA ASP A 325 3.48 24.96 39.51
C ASP A 325 3.34 24.62 38.00
N ASP A 326 2.18 24.11 37.57
CA ASP A 326 1.88 23.80 36.16
C ASP A 326 1.79 25.05 35.27
N ILE A 327 1.59 26.25 35.85
CA ILE A 327 1.49 27.52 35.11
C ILE A 327 2.78 27.81 34.34
N ASN A 328 3.95 27.54 34.94
CA ASN A 328 5.24 27.85 34.30
C ASN A 328 5.53 26.87 33.15
N PHE A 329 5.16 25.60 33.31
CA PHE A 329 5.29 24.60 32.27
C PHE A 329 4.40 24.92 31.06
N ILE A 330 3.13 25.25 31.30
CA ILE A 330 2.19 25.65 30.24
C ILE A 330 2.66 26.93 29.53
N LYS A 331 3.15 27.93 30.27
CA LYS A 331 3.72 29.15 29.67
C LYS A 331 4.90 28.85 28.75
N ASN A 332 5.80 27.95 29.15
CA ASN A 332 6.95 27.56 28.33
C ASN A 332 6.51 26.83 27.05
N GLN A 333 5.50 25.96 27.14
CA GLN A 333 4.92 25.32 25.95
C GLN A 333 4.24 26.32 25.01
N ILE A 334 3.45 27.26 25.56
CA ILE A 334 2.83 28.34 24.79
C ILE A 334 3.88 29.17 24.06
N ASN A 335 4.97 29.55 24.73
CA ASN A 335 6.06 30.31 24.11
C ASN A 335 6.73 29.54 22.97
N SER A 336 6.93 28.22 23.15
CA SER A 336 7.52 27.34 22.13
C SER A 336 6.61 27.23 20.90
N LEU A 337 5.30 27.06 21.10
CA LEU A 337 4.32 27.02 20.01
C LEU A 337 4.17 28.37 19.29
N LEU A 338 4.23 29.49 20.03
CA LEU A 338 4.26 30.83 19.43
C LEU A 338 5.49 31.04 18.54
N PHE A 339 6.65 30.48 18.93
CA PHE A 339 7.84 30.50 18.10
C PHE A 339 7.62 29.72 16.79
N VAL A 340 7.08 28.50 16.86
CA VAL A 340 6.75 27.70 15.66
C VAL A 340 5.78 28.43 14.74
N LYS A 341 4.72 29.05 15.31
CA LYS A 341 3.77 29.89 14.56
C LYS A 341 4.49 31.01 13.82
N LYS A 342 5.39 31.74 14.49
CA LYS A 342 6.16 32.84 13.89
C LYS A 342 7.05 32.35 12.75
N VAL A 343 7.68 31.18 12.89
CA VAL A 343 8.49 30.57 11.81
C VAL A 343 7.62 30.29 10.59
N CYS A 344 6.45 29.67 10.77
CA CYS A 344 5.51 29.38 9.68
C CYS A 344 5.04 30.67 8.98
N GLU A 345 4.59 31.67 9.75
CA GLU A 345 4.14 32.96 9.21
C GLU A 345 5.23 33.68 8.42
N THR A 346 6.46 33.69 8.94
CA THR A 346 7.61 34.30 8.26
C THR A 346 7.92 33.60 6.95
N ARG A 347 7.87 32.26 6.93
CA ARG A 347 8.12 31.48 5.71
C ARG A 347 7.00 31.64 4.67
N ILE A 348 5.74 31.62 5.09
CA ILE A 348 4.59 31.87 4.21
C ILE A 348 4.71 33.26 3.56
N GLN A 349 5.00 34.30 4.35
CA GLN A 349 5.19 35.65 3.81
C GLN A 349 6.35 35.71 2.80
N ARG A 350 7.46 34.99 3.07
CA ARG A 350 8.59 34.89 2.14
C ARG A 350 8.14 34.28 0.81
N LEU A 351 7.46 33.13 0.85
CA LEU A 351 6.99 32.41 -0.35
C LEU A 351 5.99 33.25 -1.16
N GLN A 352 5.03 33.91 -0.50
CA GLN A 352 4.02 34.75 -1.15
C GLN A 352 4.61 36.04 -1.76
N SER A 353 5.70 36.55 -1.20
CA SER A 353 6.32 37.80 -1.68
C SER A 353 7.14 37.65 -2.96
N GLY A 354 7.44 36.43 -3.41
CA GLY A 354 8.25 36.14 -4.60
C GLY A 354 9.70 36.67 -4.54
N LYS A 355 10.12 37.24 -3.42
CA LYS A 355 11.48 37.73 -3.20
C LYS A 355 12.34 36.58 -2.70
N GLU A 356 12.96 35.86 -3.62
CA GLU A 356 14.26 35.25 -3.28
C GLU A 356 15.13 36.34 -2.65
N VAL A 357 15.74 36.03 -1.52
CA VAL A 357 16.59 36.97 -0.79
C VAL A 357 17.66 37.47 -1.75
N ASP A 358 17.66 38.78 -2.01
CA ASP A 358 18.69 39.53 -2.72
C ASP A 358 19.95 39.47 -1.84
N ALA A 359 20.63 38.32 -1.86
CA ALA A 359 21.72 37.95 -0.95
C ALA A 359 22.88 38.95 -1.01
N LEU A 360 23.01 39.65 -2.14
CA LEU A 360 23.92 40.77 -2.37
C LEU A 360 23.63 41.99 -1.47
N LYS A 361 22.36 42.26 -1.10
CA LYS A 361 22.00 43.37 -0.19
C LYS A 361 22.20 43.03 1.28
N LEU A 362 22.03 41.75 1.67
CA LEU A 362 22.43 41.33 3.02
C LEU A 362 23.96 41.35 3.17
N ALA A 363 24.69 40.81 2.18
CA ALA A 363 26.16 40.80 2.20
C ALA A 363 26.78 42.21 2.25
N ALA A 364 26.14 43.21 1.62
CA ALA A 364 26.60 44.60 1.66
C ALA A 364 26.38 45.30 3.02
N ASN A 365 25.47 44.79 3.86
CA ASN A 365 25.10 45.39 5.14
C ASN A 365 25.81 44.76 6.35
N PHE A 366 26.30 43.52 6.21
CA PHE A 366 27.14 42.88 7.22
C PHE A 366 28.60 43.12 6.86
N GLY A 367 29.42 43.54 7.82
CA GLY A 367 30.87 43.72 7.63
C GLY A 367 31.60 42.38 7.37
N LYS A 368 32.55 42.00 8.22
CA LYS A 368 33.23 40.69 8.10
C LYS A 368 32.21 39.55 8.31
N LEU A 369 31.92 38.77 7.28
CA LEU A 369 31.11 37.55 7.37
C LEU A 369 31.83 36.52 8.27
N CYS A 370 31.06 35.72 9.03
CA CYS A 370 31.62 34.63 9.82
C CYS A 370 32.25 33.58 8.89
N VAL A 371 33.46 33.14 9.23
CA VAL A 371 34.22 32.14 8.45
C VAL A 371 34.06 30.79 9.13
N ILE A 372 33.34 29.86 8.48
CA ILE A 372 33.19 28.48 8.96
C ILE A 372 34.36 27.67 8.41
N PRO A 373 35.16 26.99 9.26
CA PRO A 373 36.22 26.10 8.79
C PRO A 373 35.69 24.98 7.88
N LEU A 374 36.49 24.58 6.88
CA LEU A 374 36.08 23.60 5.88
C LEU A 374 35.66 22.25 6.51
N GLU A 375 36.33 21.81 7.58
CA GLU A 375 35.98 20.59 8.31
C GLU A 375 34.53 20.59 8.82
N HIS A 376 34.04 21.72 9.34
CA HIS A 376 32.66 21.85 9.80
C HIS A 376 31.68 21.86 8.63
N ILE A 377 32.05 22.46 7.50
CA ILE A 377 31.22 22.45 6.28
C ILE A 377 31.05 21.02 5.77
N LEU A 378 32.11 20.22 5.78
CA LEU A 378 32.08 18.84 5.27
C LEU A 378 31.28 17.87 6.14
N VAL A 379 31.10 18.19 7.44
CA VAL A 379 30.32 17.36 8.39
C VAL A 379 28.88 17.84 8.51
N HIS A 380 28.62 19.14 8.37
CA HIS A 380 27.29 19.70 8.57
C HIS A 380 26.43 19.62 7.29
N ASN A 381 25.37 18.80 7.32
CA ASN A 381 24.53 18.50 6.14
C ASN A 381 24.06 19.72 5.33
N ILE A 382 23.63 20.79 6.00
CA ILE A 382 23.16 22.01 5.32
C ILE A 382 24.33 22.72 4.63
N ALA A 383 25.47 22.84 5.31
CA ALA A 383 26.63 23.54 4.79
C ALA A 383 27.27 22.76 3.63
N LEU A 384 27.31 21.43 3.77
CA LEU A 384 27.77 20.52 2.73
C LEU A 384 26.93 20.64 1.46
N GLN A 385 25.60 20.75 1.56
CA GLN A 385 24.73 20.93 0.39
C GLN A 385 25.09 22.19 -0.40
N PHE A 386 25.21 23.34 0.27
CA PHE A 386 25.62 24.58 -0.39
C PHE A 386 27.02 24.50 -0.99
N PHE A 387 27.94 23.76 -0.34
CA PHE A 387 29.28 23.55 -0.87
C PHE A 387 29.29 22.59 -2.07
N MET A 388 28.44 21.55 -2.09
CA MET A 388 28.25 20.67 -3.25
C MET A 388 27.72 21.44 -4.46
N ASP A 389 26.69 22.26 -4.25
CA ASP A 389 26.08 23.08 -5.31
C ASP A 389 27.09 24.08 -5.90
N TYR A 390 28.03 24.57 -5.08
CA TYR A 390 29.13 25.42 -5.54
C TYR A 390 30.24 24.63 -6.26
N MET A 391 30.59 23.44 -5.77
CA MET A 391 31.68 22.63 -6.32
C MET A 391 31.33 22.02 -7.69
N GLN A 392 30.05 21.82 -7.99
CA GLN A 392 29.57 21.29 -9.27
C GLN A 392 29.97 22.16 -10.48
N PRO A 393 29.66 23.48 -10.54
CA PRO A 393 30.08 24.33 -11.66
C PRO A 393 31.59 24.60 -11.69
N MET A 394 32.28 24.50 -10.54
CA MET A 394 33.73 24.75 -10.44
C MET A 394 34.59 23.52 -10.82
N GLY A 395 33.96 22.41 -11.22
CA GLY A 395 34.65 21.18 -11.58
C GLY A 395 35.27 20.42 -10.40
N GLY A 396 34.92 20.78 -9.16
CA GLY A 396 35.43 20.17 -7.93
C GLY A 396 34.63 18.96 -7.44
N GLN A 397 33.58 18.56 -8.15
CA GLN A 397 32.63 17.53 -7.71
C GLN A 397 33.31 16.18 -7.40
N ALA A 398 34.23 15.71 -8.24
CA ALA A 398 34.91 14.44 -8.03
C ALA A 398 35.80 14.44 -6.78
N ILE A 399 36.42 15.60 -6.47
CA ILE A 399 37.28 15.80 -5.30
C ILE A 399 36.44 15.70 -4.01
N LEU A 400 35.29 16.37 -4.00
CA LEU A 400 34.37 16.37 -2.86
C LEU A 400 33.72 15.00 -2.64
N PHE A 401 33.25 14.36 -3.71
CA PHE A 401 32.65 13.02 -3.63
C PHE A 401 33.64 11.94 -3.25
N PHE A 402 34.90 12.03 -3.69
CA PHE A 402 35.94 11.14 -3.21
C PHE A 402 36.12 11.27 -1.69
N TRP A 403 36.19 12.49 -1.15
CA TRP A 403 36.31 12.69 0.29
C TRP A 403 35.13 12.08 1.07
N LEU A 404 33.90 12.33 0.62
CA LEU A 404 32.68 11.78 1.25
C LEU A 404 32.62 10.25 1.15
N THR A 405 33.01 9.68 0.01
CA THR A 405 33.04 8.23 -0.20
C THR A 405 34.08 7.56 0.71
N VAL A 406 35.23 8.19 0.92
CA VAL A 406 36.26 7.71 1.85
C VAL A 406 35.78 7.74 3.29
N GLU A 407 35.11 8.82 3.73
CA GLU A 407 34.50 8.87 5.08
C GLU A 407 33.41 7.80 5.25
N GLY A 408 32.55 7.59 4.25
CA GLY A 408 31.56 6.52 4.26
C GLY A 408 32.19 5.12 4.34
N TYR A 409 33.30 4.91 3.60
CA TYR A 409 34.08 3.67 3.68
C TYR A 409 34.68 3.48 5.08
N ARG A 410 35.26 4.53 5.69
CA ARG A 410 35.88 4.47 7.02
C ARG A 410 34.89 3.98 8.07
N VAL A 411 33.70 4.59 8.12
CA VAL A 411 32.63 4.19 9.05
C VAL A 411 32.18 2.76 8.82
N THR A 412 31.98 2.37 7.55
CA THR A 412 31.60 1.00 7.18
C THR A 412 32.68 -0.01 7.60
N ALA A 413 33.95 0.31 7.37
CA ALA A 413 35.08 -0.55 7.73
C ALA A 413 35.20 -0.73 9.25
N GLN A 414 35.03 0.35 10.03
CA GLN A 414 35.04 0.29 11.49
C GLN A 414 33.93 -0.61 12.04
N GLN A 415 32.69 -0.41 11.59
CA GLN A 415 31.54 -1.22 12.03
C GLN A 415 31.72 -2.70 11.69
N GLN A 416 32.18 -3.02 10.47
CA GLN A 416 32.42 -4.40 10.04
C GLN A 416 33.57 -5.05 10.82
N LEU A 417 34.62 -4.29 11.19
CA LEU A 417 35.73 -4.79 12.00
C LEU A 417 35.33 -5.02 13.47
N GLU A 418 34.47 -4.18 14.04
CA GLU A 418 33.92 -4.39 15.39
C GLU A 418 33.07 -5.66 15.48
N VAL A 419 32.22 -5.91 14.46
CA VAL A 419 31.42 -7.15 14.34
C VAL A 419 32.31 -8.39 14.19
N LEU A 420 33.46 -8.26 13.53
CA LEU A 420 34.44 -9.33 13.42
C LEU A 420 35.15 -9.62 14.74
N GLN A 421 35.49 -8.58 15.51
CA GLN A 421 36.12 -8.73 16.83
C GLN A 421 35.19 -9.40 17.84
N SER A 422 33.89 -9.11 17.80
CA SER A 422 32.89 -9.81 18.62
C SER A 422 32.71 -11.26 18.17
N SER A 423 32.63 -11.52 16.86
CA SER A 423 32.44 -12.87 16.29
C SER A 423 33.65 -13.80 16.42
N GLN A 424 34.87 -13.27 16.57
CA GLN A 424 36.06 -14.09 16.82
C GLN A 424 36.06 -14.75 18.20
N ARG A 425 35.31 -14.21 19.18
CA ARG A 425 35.15 -14.84 20.50
C ARG A 425 34.32 -16.14 20.45
N ASP A 426 33.48 -16.29 19.42
CA ASP A 426 32.56 -17.44 19.23
C ASP A 426 33.07 -18.51 18.24
N GLY A 427 34.34 -18.45 17.82
CA GLY A 427 35.00 -19.55 17.08
C GLY A 427 34.61 -19.74 15.60
N LYS A 428 33.79 -18.88 15.00
CA LYS A 428 33.36 -19.00 13.58
C LYS A 428 34.36 -18.35 12.59
N LYS A 429 35.38 -19.10 12.16
CA LYS A 429 36.41 -18.63 11.20
C LYS A 429 35.89 -18.26 9.80
N GLN A 430 34.77 -18.83 9.35
CA GLN A 430 34.29 -18.68 7.97
C GLN A 430 33.62 -17.32 7.69
N SER A 431 33.00 -16.71 8.70
CA SER A 431 32.44 -15.34 8.61
C SER A 431 33.54 -14.29 8.39
N SER A 432 34.72 -14.50 9.01
CA SER A 432 35.82 -13.54 8.97
C SER A 432 36.47 -13.36 7.60
N GLN A 433 36.52 -14.40 6.77
CA GLN A 433 37.07 -14.30 5.42
C GLN A 433 36.11 -13.58 4.46
N THR A 434 34.81 -13.82 4.57
CA THR A 434 33.79 -13.17 3.72
C THR A 434 33.72 -11.66 3.96
N THR A 435 33.69 -11.22 5.22
CA THR A 435 33.67 -9.79 5.57
C THR A 435 34.93 -9.06 5.10
N LYS A 436 36.11 -9.69 5.22
CA LYS A 436 37.37 -9.14 4.68
C LYS A 436 37.35 -9.02 3.15
N GLY A 437 36.71 -9.97 2.47
CA GLY A 437 36.50 -9.93 1.02
C GLY A 437 35.62 -8.75 0.60
N LEU A 438 34.54 -8.47 1.35
CA LEU A 438 33.66 -7.33 1.10
C LEU A 438 34.37 -5.99 1.30
N LEU A 439 35.16 -5.84 2.37
CA LEU A 439 35.95 -4.62 2.60
C LEU A 439 36.97 -4.38 1.48
N ARG A 440 37.60 -5.45 0.96
CA ARG A 440 38.50 -5.36 -0.18
C ARG A 440 37.77 -4.96 -1.46
N ALA A 441 36.59 -5.51 -1.72
CA ALA A 441 35.77 -5.10 -2.86
C ALA A 441 35.34 -3.62 -2.77
N ALA A 442 34.94 -3.15 -1.58
CA ALA A 442 34.58 -1.75 -1.35
C ALA A 442 35.78 -0.81 -1.57
N ALA A 443 36.95 -1.13 -1.01
CA ALA A 443 38.14 -0.32 -1.17
C ALA A 443 38.64 -0.28 -2.63
N LEU A 444 38.54 -1.38 -3.37
CA LEU A 444 38.82 -1.41 -4.81
C LEU A 444 37.80 -0.59 -5.60
N GLY A 445 36.52 -0.61 -5.22
CA GLY A 445 35.48 0.23 -5.81
C GLY A 445 35.80 1.73 -5.70
N VAL A 446 36.24 2.20 -4.53
CA VAL A 446 36.66 3.60 -4.33
C VAL A 446 37.87 3.95 -5.20
N TYR A 447 38.86 3.04 -5.29
CA TYR A 447 40.04 3.24 -6.14
C TYR A 447 39.67 3.33 -7.62
N ASP A 448 38.84 2.40 -8.12
CA ASP A 448 38.46 2.32 -9.53
C ASP A 448 37.57 3.50 -9.94
N GLN A 449 36.72 3.99 -9.05
CA GLN A 449 35.78 5.07 -9.35
C GLN A 449 36.44 6.45 -9.43
N TYR A 450 37.48 6.72 -8.63
CA TYR A 450 38.02 8.08 -8.46
C TYR A 450 39.52 8.23 -8.75
N LEU A 451 40.32 7.18 -8.59
CA LEU A 451 41.79 7.25 -8.65
C LEU A 451 42.40 6.52 -9.85
N SER A 452 41.71 5.51 -10.38
CA SER A 452 42.13 4.73 -11.54
C SER A 452 42.30 5.61 -12.79
N GLU A 453 43.20 5.19 -13.69
CA GLU A 453 43.39 5.83 -15.00
C GLU A 453 42.13 5.82 -15.86
N LYS A 454 41.18 4.91 -15.55
CA LYS A 454 39.90 4.78 -16.24
C LYS A 454 38.78 5.64 -15.62
N ALA A 455 39.04 6.32 -14.51
CA ALA A 455 38.04 7.14 -13.81
C ALA A 455 37.71 8.42 -14.60
N SER A 456 36.42 8.78 -14.63
CA SER A 456 35.94 10.02 -15.26
C SER A 456 34.76 10.59 -14.47
N PRO A 457 34.93 11.68 -13.70
CA PRO A 457 36.13 12.52 -13.56
C PRO A 457 37.15 11.92 -12.58
N ARG A 458 38.44 11.96 -12.93
CA ARG A 458 39.55 11.47 -12.08
C ARG A 458 40.01 12.56 -11.11
N VAL A 459 40.31 12.19 -9.87
CA VAL A 459 40.89 13.10 -8.87
C VAL A 459 42.39 13.27 -9.13
N GLU A 460 42.83 14.51 -9.36
CA GLU A 460 44.22 14.85 -9.68
C GLU A 460 45.13 14.84 -8.45
N VAL A 461 45.57 13.65 -8.01
CA VAL A 461 46.54 13.49 -6.91
C VAL A 461 47.88 12.98 -7.45
N ASP A 462 48.98 13.21 -6.73
CA ASP A 462 50.30 12.77 -7.16
C ASP A 462 50.37 11.25 -7.41
N GLU A 463 50.88 10.85 -8.57
CA GLU A 463 50.91 9.45 -9.00
C GLU A 463 51.73 8.55 -8.07
N ALA A 464 52.71 9.12 -7.37
CA ALA A 464 53.50 8.40 -6.36
C ALA A 464 52.66 7.93 -5.17
N SER A 465 51.61 8.66 -4.79
CA SER A 465 50.69 8.26 -3.71
C SER A 465 49.63 7.28 -4.18
N VAL A 466 49.11 7.46 -5.40
CA VAL A 466 48.17 6.51 -6.02
C VAL A 466 48.84 5.15 -6.22
N THR A 467 50.09 5.12 -6.69
CA THR A 467 50.87 3.88 -6.86
C THR A 467 51.14 3.19 -5.53
N ARG A 468 51.45 3.94 -4.46
CA ARG A 468 51.63 3.38 -3.11
C ARG A 468 50.34 2.81 -2.54
N LEU A 469 49.20 3.46 -2.76
CA LEU A 469 47.89 2.95 -2.37
C LEU A 469 47.53 1.66 -3.14
N ALA A 470 47.75 1.62 -4.45
CA ALA A 470 47.53 0.43 -5.28
C ALA A 470 48.39 -0.76 -4.82
N GLN A 471 49.64 -0.51 -4.40
CA GLN A 471 50.49 -1.54 -3.82
C GLN A 471 49.99 -2.03 -2.46
N LYS A 472 49.47 -1.14 -1.60
CA LYS A 472 48.89 -1.51 -0.31
C LYS A 472 47.61 -2.33 -0.46
N LEU A 473 46.69 -1.92 -1.34
CA LEU A 473 45.45 -2.65 -1.65
C LEU A 473 45.69 -4.09 -2.13
N ASN A 474 46.80 -4.32 -2.85
CA ASN A 474 47.18 -5.64 -3.36
C ASN A 474 47.93 -6.52 -2.36
N LYS A 475 48.64 -5.94 -1.38
CA LYS A 475 49.51 -6.69 -0.45
C LYS A 475 48.92 -6.88 0.94
N GLU A 476 48.12 -5.93 1.41
CA GLU A 476 47.61 -5.88 2.78
C GLU A 476 46.08 -5.96 2.81
N ASP A 477 45.53 -6.40 3.93
CA ASP A 477 44.08 -6.32 4.16
C ASP A 477 43.68 -4.85 4.39
N PRO A 478 42.57 -4.39 3.79
CA PRO A 478 42.22 -2.99 3.82
C PRO A 478 41.78 -2.56 5.21
N THR A 479 42.44 -1.54 5.76
CA THR A 479 42.12 -0.92 7.03
C THR A 479 41.17 0.27 6.84
N PRO A 480 40.47 0.74 7.89
CA PRO A 480 39.68 1.97 7.81
C PRO A 480 40.50 3.19 7.38
N GLU A 481 41.79 3.21 7.71
CA GLU A 481 42.72 4.31 7.45
C GLU A 481 43.48 4.20 6.11
N ILE A 482 43.10 3.25 5.24
CA ILE A 482 43.86 2.94 4.02
C ILE A 482 43.97 4.14 3.07
N PHE A 483 42.99 5.06 3.10
CA PHE A 483 42.93 6.23 2.23
C PHE A 483 43.46 7.53 2.88
N ASP A 484 43.89 7.53 4.15
CA ASP A 484 44.22 8.74 4.92
C ASP A 484 45.25 9.65 4.21
N GLU A 485 46.29 9.06 3.61
CA GLU A 485 47.35 9.81 2.92
C GLU A 485 46.80 10.59 1.72
N ILE A 486 45.90 9.98 0.94
CA ILE A 486 45.28 10.60 -0.23
C ILE A 486 44.17 11.55 0.20
N GLN A 487 43.35 11.16 1.17
CA GLN A 487 42.27 11.98 1.70
C GLN A 487 42.79 13.30 2.27
N LYS A 488 43.92 13.29 2.99
CA LYS A 488 44.56 14.50 3.49
C LYS A 488 44.98 15.44 2.35
N LYS A 489 45.52 14.90 1.27
CA LYS A 489 45.91 15.69 0.08
C LYS A 489 44.72 16.30 -0.64
N VAL A 490 43.63 15.54 -0.75
CA VAL A 490 42.36 16.01 -1.31
C VAL A 490 41.76 17.13 -0.43
N TYR A 491 41.83 16.98 0.90
CA TYR A 491 41.42 18.03 1.83
C TYR A 491 42.28 19.30 1.69
N ASP A 492 43.62 19.16 1.65
CA ASP A 492 44.54 20.28 1.42
C ASP A 492 44.27 20.97 0.07
N MET A 493 43.91 20.21 -0.96
CA MET A 493 43.52 20.74 -2.27
C MET A 493 42.23 21.57 -2.18
N MET A 494 41.18 21.06 -1.53
CA MET A 494 39.93 21.80 -1.32
C MET A 494 40.15 23.07 -0.48
N LEU A 495 41.06 23.02 0.50
CA LEU A 495 41.34 24.13 1.41
C LEU A 495 42.20 25.24 0.78
N ARG A 496 43.19 24.88 -0.05
CA ARG A 496 44.22 25.81 -0.56
C ARG A 496 44.02 26.26 -2.00
N ASP A 497 43.36 25.47 -2.84
CA ASP A 497 43.10 25.87 -4.24
C ASP A 497 42.09 27.02 -4.25
N GLU A 498 42.49 28.16 -4.83
CA GLU A 498 41.68 29.38 -4.90
C GLU A 498 40.30 29.13 -5.51
N ARG A 499 40.15 28.14 -6.41
CA ARG A 499 38.88 27.83 -7.08
C ARG A 499 37.82 27.20 -6.17
N PHE A 500 38.20 26.67 -5.02
CA PHE A 500 37.31 25.91 -4.13
C PHE A 500 36.95 26.73 -2.89
N TYR A 501 37.40 26.31 -1.70
CA TYR A 501 36.98 26.92 -0.44
C TYR A 501 37.33 28.43 -0.31
N PRO A 502 38.50 28.94 -0.76
CA PRO A 502 38.80 30.37 -0.75
C PRO A 502 37.78 31.23 -1.53
N SER A 503 37.43 30.83 -2.76
CA SER A 503 36.43 31.53 -3.57
C SER A 503 35.00 31.29 -3.07
N PHE A 504 34.71 30.11 -2.50
CA PHE A 504 33.41 29.83 -1.90
C PHE A 504 33.05 30.86 -0.82
N LYS A 505 33.99 31.23 0.06
CA LYS A 505 33.77 32.26 1.11
C LYS A 505 33.30 33.62 0.58
N GLN A 506 33.60 33.92 -0.68
CA GLN A 506 33.22 35.19 -1.33
C GLN A 506 31.97 35.02 -2.22
N HIS A 507 31.50 33.80 -2.42
CA HIS A 507 30.39 33.48 -3.30
C HIS A 507 29.03 33.78 -2.64
N PRO A 508 28.00 34.24 -3.39
CA PRO A 508 26.66 34.48 -2.85
C PRO A 508 26.03 33.26 -2.16
N LEU A 509 26.37 32.04 -2.60
CA LEU A 509 25.92 30.80 -1.96
C LEU A 509 26.43 30.66 -0.53
N TYR A 510 27.61 31.17 -0.21
CA TYR A 510 28.14 31.16 1.15
C TYR A 510 27.35 32.09 2.08
N VAL A 511 26.91 33.24 1.59
CA VAL A 511 26.03 34.15 2.35
C VAL A 511 24.65 33.53 2.57
N ARG A 512 24.10 32.86 1.54
CA ARG A 512 22.84 32.10 1.66
C ARG A 512 22.98 30.95 2.67
N MET A 513 24.11 30.25 2.65
CA MET A 513 24.44 29.21 3.63
C MET A 513 24.49 29.79 5.05
N LEU A 514 25.18 30.92 5.27
CA LEU A 514 25.20 31.59 6.58
C LEU A 514 23.80 32.05 7.04
N ALA A 515 22.95 32.49 6.12
CA ALA A 515 21.57 32.85 6.42
C ALA A 515 20.75 31.64 6.87
N GLU A 516 20.89 30.49 6.20
CA GLU A 516 20.20 29.26 6.56
C GLU A 516 20.72 28.63 7.86
N LEU A 517 22.00 28.81 8.15
CA LEU A 517 22.59 28.42 9.43
C LEU A 517 22.28 29.40 10.56
N ASP A 518 21.47 30.44 10.32
CA ASP A 518 21.12 31.50 11.28
C ASP A 518 22.34 32.22 11.88
N MET A 519 23.44 32.26 11.12
CA MET A 519 24.71 32.88 11.53
C MET A 519 24.86 34.33 11.04
N LEU A 520 23.83 34.87 10.40
CA LEU A 520 23.71 36.30 10.09
C LEU A 520 23.02 37.01 11.26
N LYS A 521 23.72 37.19 12.39
CA LYS A 521 23.19 37.93 13.55
C LYS A 521 23.16 39.44 13.27
N GLU A 522 22.04 40.10 13.58
CA GLU A 522 21.93 41.56 13.58
C GLU A 522 22.93 42.21 14.57
N PRO A 523 23.41 43.45 14.33
CA PRO A 523 24.38 44.14 15.18
C PRO A 523 23.91 44.46 16.63
N SER A 524 22.71 44.06 17.04
CA SER A 524 22.08 44.51 18.29
C SER A 524 22.37 43.65 19.53
N TYR A 525 23.16 42.58 19.40
CA TYR A 525 23.44 41.64 20.50
C TYR A 525 24.94 41.40 20.80
N MET A 526 25.81 42.35 20.46
CA MET A 526 27.17 42.39 21.02
C MET A 526 27.30 43.60 21.93
N GLY A 527 27.18 43.35 23.22
CA GLY A 527 27.77 44.22 24.22
C GLY A 527 29.25 44.42 23.89
N SER A 528 29.71 45.65 24.02
CA SER A 528 31.09 46.08 23.87
C SER A 528 32.01 45.28 24.79
N ASP A 529 32.66 44.24 24.27
CA ASP A 529 34.04 43.88 24.61
C ASP A 529 34.45 42.63 23.83
N HIS A 530 35.34 42.80 22.85
CA HIS A 530 36.64 42.13 22.78
C HIS A 530 37.24 42.38 21.39
N GLY A 531 38.44 42.96 21.41
CA GLY A 531 39.26 43.16 20.24
C GLY A 531 39.87 41.86 19.72
N ASP A 532 40.13 41.89 18.42
CA ASP A 532 41.08 41.10 17.65
C ASP A 532 40.91 39.56 17.59
N GLY A 533 40.67 39.06 16.37
CA GLY A 533 41.10 37.71 15.96
C GLY A 533 40.34 36.47 16.45
N GLY A 534 39.08 36.54 16.89
CA GLY A 534 38.34 35.35 17.36
C GLY A 534 37.71 34.51 16.23
N GLU A 535 38.09 33.23 16.15
CA GLU A 535 37.31 32.18 15.46
C GLU A 535 35.87 32.15 15.99
N CYS A 536 34.88 32.00 15.10
CA CYS A 536 33.48 31.84 15.48
C CYS A 536 33.30 30.51 16.22
N ASP A 537 33.41 30.51 17.56
CA ASP A 537 32.93 29.42 18.41
C ASP A 537 31.38 29.39 18.39
N CYS A 538 30.81 28.84 17.33
CA CYS A 538 29.36 28.59 17.20
C CYS A 538 29.00 27.10 17.07
N PHE A 539 29.99 26.21 17.04
CA PHE A 539 29.80 24.76 17.07
C PHE A 539 30.30 24.19 18.40
N LYS A 540 29.51 24.36 19.46
CA LYS A 540 29.58 23.56 20.69
C LYS A 540 28.20 22.98 20.99
#